data_AF-A0A3D0P3Z4-F1
#
_entry.id   AF-A0A3D0P3Z4-F1
#
_cell.length_a   1.000
_cell.length_b   1.000
_cell.length_c   1.000
_cell.angle_alpha   90.00
_cell.angle_beta   90.00
_cell.angle_gamma   90.00
#
_symmetry.space_group_name_H-M   'P 1'
#
loop_
_entity.id
_entity.type
_entity.pdbx_description
1 polymer ?
#
loop_
_entity_poly.entity_id
_entity_poly.type
_entity_poly.pdbx_seq_one_letter_code
_entity_poly.pdbx_strand_id
1 'polypeptide(L)'
;MFVRGVAIAYNPDKPTAVRAIVQKRFFTIFITLAAVAAGLPALAYGQDLLPALVRRVKPSAVAIETFDQRGQIVSRGSGFFVSADRVVTNRHVIERSTRAEIQTVDGR
;
A
#
# COMPACT_ATOMS: atom_id res chain seq x y z
N MET A 1 0.97 73.00 41.59
CA MET A 1 2.21 72.28 41.93
C MET A 1 2.03 70.83 41.48
N PHE A 2 2.94 70.35 40.63
CA PHE A 2 2.86 69.13 39.83
C PHE A 2 2.78 67.84 40.67
N VAL A 3 1.89 66.91 40.31
CA VAL A 3 1.95 65.50 40.76
C VAL A 3 2.43 64.65 39.59
N ARG A 4 3.54 63.95 39.81
CA ARG A 4 4.27 63.11 38.83
C ARG A 4 3.36 62.01 38.27
N GLY A 5 3.14 62.03 36.95
CA GLY A 5 2.48 60.94 36.22
C GLY A 5 3.46 59.81 35.91
N VAL A 6 3.11 58.59 36.29
CA VAL A 6 3.81 57.37 35.89
C VAL A 6 3.53 57.11 34.41
N ALA A 7 4.54 57.26 33.55
CA ALA A 7 4.45 56.85 32.16
C ALA A 7 4.58 55.33 32.06
N ILE A 8 3.47 54.63 31.83
CA ILE A 8 3.51 53.21 31.48
C ILE A 8 4.03 53.12 30.05
N ALA A 9 5.26 52.64 29.87
CA ALA A 9 5.86 52.44 28.56
C ALA A 9 5.05 51.38 27.77
N TYR A 10 4.27 51.84 26.79
CA TYR A 10 3.63 50.96 25.81
C TYR A 10 4.71 50.39 24.88
N ASN A 11 4.93 49.08 24.96
CA ASN A 11 5.85 48.37 24.09
C ASN A 11 5.04 47.72 22.95
N PRO A 12 5.08 48.25 21.72
CA PRO A 12 4.26 47.79 20.59
C PRO A 12 4.63 46.38 20.10
N ASP A 13 5.81 45.89 20.46
CA ASP A 13 6.32 44.58 20.05
C ASP A 13 5.88 43.45 20.99
N LYS A 14 5.33 43.80 22.18
CA LYS A 14 4.78 42.80 23.09
C LYS A 14 3.38 42.41 22.63
N PRO A 15 3.13 41.13 22.29
CA PRO A 15 1.79 40.70 21.91
C PRO A 15 0.84 41.00 23.07
N THR A 16 -0.28 41.65 22.77
CA THR A 16 -1.36 41.85 23.75
C THR A 16 -1.77 40.48 24.30
N ALA A 17 -2.16 40.40 25.58
CA ALA A 17 -2.46 39.13 26.25
C ALA A 17 -3.44 38.25 25.45
N VAL A 18 -4.40 38.86 24.76
CA VAL A 18 -5.36 38.18 23.86
C VAL A 18 -4.66 37.53 22.67
N ARG A 19 -3.73 38.22 21.99
CA ARG A 19 -2.96 37.67 20.86
C ARG A 19 -2.07 36.51 21.30
N ALA A 20 -1.45 36.61 22.48
CA ALA A 20 -0.63 35.54 23.04
C ALA A 20 -1.44 34.27 23.38
N ILE A 21 -2.65 34.43 23.94
CA ILE A 21 -3.56 33.30 24.23
C ILE A 21 -4.01 32.62 22.93
N VAL A 22 -4.40 33.40 21.93
CA VAL A 22 -4.82 32.88 20.62
C VAL A 22 -3.67 32.15 19.93
N GLN A 23 -2.48 32.74 19.89
CA GLN A 23 -1.28 32.12 19.31
C GLN A 23 -0.91 30.82 20.03
N LYS A 24 -1.00 30.78 21.37
CA LYS A 24 -0.74 29.57 22.16
C LYS A 24 -1.76 28.47 21.87
N ARG A 25 -3.06 28.82 21.73
CA ARG A 25 -4.12 27.86 21.35
C ARG A 25 -3.91 27.31 19.95
N PHE A 26 -3.58 28.15 18.96
CA PHE A 26 -3.26 27.70 17.61
C PHE A 26 -2.06 26.77 17.58
N PHE A 27 -1.00 27.10 18.32
CA PHE A 27 0.18 26.26 18.42
C PHE A 27 -0.11 24.89 19.06
N THR A 28 -0.92 24.86 20.13
CA THR A 28 -1.35 23.61 20.76
C THR A 28 -2.20 22.76 19.82
N ILE A 29 -3.17 23.36 19.10
CA ILE A 29 -4.01 22.66 18.14
C ILE A 29 -3.15 22.07 17.01
N PHE A 30 -2.22 22.85 16.48
CA PHE A 30 -1.29 22.40 15.44
C PHE A 30 -0.46 21.20 15.90
N ILE A 31 0.09 21.23 17.12
CA ILE A 31 0.82 20.09 17.68
C ILE A 31 -0.08 18.87 17.83
N THR A 32 -1.30 19.03 18.33
CA THR A 32 -2.23 17.89 18.47
C THR A 32 -2.62 17.28 17.13
N LEU A 33 -2.87 18.11 16.10
CA LEU A 33 -3.18 17.63 14.76
C LEU A 33 -1.98 16.94 14.12
N ALA A 34 -0.77 17.49 14.27
CA ALA A 34 0.46 16.87 13.78
C ALA A 34 0.73 15.52 14.45
N ALA A 35 0.50 15.41 15.77
CA ALA A 35 0.65 14.16 16.51
C ALA A 35 -0.37 13.10 16.06
N VAL A 36 -1.63 13.48 15.84
CA VAL A 36 -2.66 12.58 15.33
C VAL A 36 -2.32 12.13 13.90
N ALA A 37 -1.93 13.05 13.02
CA ALA A 37 -1.56 12.74 11.65
C ALA A 37 -0.36 11.78 11.55
N ALA A 38 0.63 11.94 12.43
CA ALA A 38 1.80 11.06 12.49
C ALA A 38 1.46 9.64 12.98
N GLY A 39 0.37 9.44 13.72
CA GLY A 39 -0.07 8.13 14.21
C GLY A 39 -0.90 7.32 13.22
N LEU A 40 -1.49 7.96 12.19
CA LEU A 40 -2.35 7.30 11.20
C LEU A 40 -1.67 6.18 10.38
N PRO A 41 -0.38 6.28 9.97
CA PRO A 41 0.27 5.23 9.16
C PRO A 41 0.40 3.89 9.89
N ALA A 42 0.46 3.90 11.23
CA ALA A 42 0.56 2.69 12.04
C ALA A 42 -0.75 1.86 12.08
N LEU A 43 -1.86 2.41 11.56
CA LEU A 43 -3.14 1.70 11.43
C LEU A 43 -3.29 0.97 10.09
N ALA A 44 -2.30 1.04 9.21
CA ALA A 44 -2.32 0.38 7.90
C ALA A 44 -1.98 -1.13 7.99
N TYR A 45 -2.80 -1.91 8.70
CA TYR A 45 -2.62 -3.36 8.90
C TYR A 45 -2.94 -4.24 7.67
N GLY A 46 -3.26 -3.64 6.52
CA GLY A 46 -3.70 -4.37 5.33
C GLY A 46 -2.59 -4.89 4.40
N GLN A 47 -1.36 -4.40 4.55
CA GLN A 47 -0.30 -4.64 3.55
C GLN A 47 0.57 -5.87 3.81
N ASP A 48 0.62 -6.40 5.03
CA ASP A 48 1.51 -7.52 5.35
C ASP A 48 0.91 -8.90 5.01
N LEU A 49 -0.42 -8.99 4.99
CA LEU A 49 -1.13 -10.25 4.73
C LEU A 49 -1.06 -10.67 3.26
N LEU A 50 -1.11 -9.71 2.33
CA LEU A 50 -1.11 -10.01 0.89
C LEU A 50 0.23 -10.58 0.40
N PRO A 51 1.40 -10.00 0.72
CA PRO A 51 2.70 -10.55 0.31
C PRO A 51 2.95 -11.94 0.90
N ALA A 52 2.58 -12.16 2.17
CA ALA A 52 2.74 -13.46 2.82
C ALA A 52 1.85 -14.53 2.17
N LEU A 53 0.59 -14.19 1.89
CA LEU A 53 -0.34 -15.09 1.20
C LEU A 53 0.16 -15.41 -0.21
N VAL A 54 0.55 -14.40 -0.98
CA VAL A 54 1.09 -14.57 -2.34
C VAL A 54 2.33 -15.47 -2.32
N ARG A 55 3.29 -15.25 -1.41
CA ARG A 55 4.47 -16.12 -1.28
C ARG A 55 4.09 -17.58 -1.00
N ARG A 56 3.03 -17.81 -0.23
CA ARG A 56 2.56 -19.14 0.10
C ARG A 56 1.85 -19.84 -1.06
N VAL A 57 1.04 -19.11 -1.85
CA VAL A 57 0.22 -19.71 -2.92
C VAL A 57 0.91 -19.73 -4.29
N LYS A 58 1.87 -18.83 -4.53
CA LYS A 58 2.56 -18.69 -5.82
C LYS A 58 3.21 -20.00 -6.34
N PRO A 59 3.84 -20.86 -5.51
CA PRO A 59 4.42 -22.11 -5.99
C PRO A 59 3.42 -23.09 -6.62
N SER A 60 2.13 -22.99 -6.26
CA SER A 60 1.09 -23.84 -6.85
C SER A 60 0.66 -23.35 -8.25
N ALA A 61 0.97 -22.12 -8.64
CA ALA A 61 0.58 -21.56 -9.93
C ALA A 61 1.60 -21.89 -11.02
N VAL A 62 1.12 -22.15 -12.24
CA VAL A 62 1.93 -22.49 -13.41
C VAL A 62 1.50 -21.69 -14.63
N ALA A 63 2.45 -21.45 -15.53
CA ALA A 63 2.16 -20.98 -16.88
C ALA A 63 1.98 -22.18 -17.81
N ILE A 64 1.05 -22.08 -18.75
CA ILE A 64 0.74 -23.15 -19.70
C ILE A 64 0.87 -22.58 -21.11
N GLU A 65 1.70 -23.20 -21.93
CA GLU A 65 1.81 -22.94 -23.36
C GLU A 65 1.33 -24.17 -24.12
N THR A 66 0.48 -23.96 -25.13
CA THR A 66 -0.12 -25.05 -25.88
C THR A 66 0.20 -24.95 -27.36
N PHE A 67 0.37 -26.11 -27.99
CA PHE A 67 0.89 -26.25 -29.33
C PHE A 67 -0.04 -27.08 -30.22
N ASP A 68 -0.05 -26.78 -31.51
CA ASP A 68 -0.72 -27.58 -32.53
C ASP A 68 0.16 -28.76 -32.98
N GLN A 69 -0.33 -29.53 -33.96
CA GLN A 69 0.39 -30.66 -34.54
C GLN A 69 1.68 -30.26 -35.27
N ARG A 70 1.83 -28.98 -35.65
CA ARG A 70 3.02 -28.43 -36.32
C ARG A 70 4.03 -27.86 -35.32
N GLY A 71 3.74 -27.94 -34.03
CA GLY A 71 4.56 -27.36 -32.96
C GLY A 71 4.44 -25.84 -32.84
N GLN A 72 3.42 -25.22 -33.42
CA GLN A 72 3.17 -23.78 -33.29
C GLN A 72 2.34 -23.49 -32.05
N ILE A 73 2.64 -22.39 -31.36
CA ILE A 73 1.87 -21.95 -30.19
C ILE A 73 0.45 -21.56 -30.63
N VAL A 74 -0.55 -22.14 -29.96
CA VAL A 74 -1.97 -21.90 -30.24
C VAL A 74 -2.63 -21.11 -29.12
N SER A 75 -2.18 -21.32 -27.87
CA SER A 75 -2.71 -20.59 -26.72
C SER A 75 -1.68 -20.52 -25.60
N ARG A 76 -1.87 -19.51 -24.74
CA ARG A 76 -1.12 -19.33 -23.51
C ARG A 76 -2.08 -19.00 -22.38
N GLY A 77 -1.87 -19.60 -21.23
CA GLY A 77 -2.71 -19.39 -20.06
C GLY A 77 -1.98 -19.72 -18.77
N SER A 78 -2.77 -19.86 -17.72
CA SER A 78 -2.28 -20.28 -16.42
C SER A 78 -3.09 -21.46 -15.89
N GLY A 79 -2.53 -22.12 -14.88
CA GLY A 79 -3.22 -23.13 -14.11
C GLY A 79 -2.64 -23.21 -12.71
N PHE A 80 -3.09 -24.18 -11.94
CA PHE A 80 -2.51 -24.48 -10.65
C PHE A 80 -2.55 -25.97 -10.34
N PHE A 81 -1.58 -26.42 -9.55
CA PHE A 81 -1.52 -27.79 -9.04
C PHE A 81 -2.64 -28.03 -8.02
N VAL A 82 -3.38 -29.12 -8.21
CA VAL A 82 -4.34 -29.66 -7.23
C VAL A 82 -3.83 -30.96 -6.59
N SER A 83 -2.84 -31.60 -7.22
CA SER A 83 -2.02 -32.69 -6.69
C SER A 83 -0.64 -32.63 -7.35
N ALA A 84 0.30 -33.48 -6.94
CA ALA A 84 1.66 -33.52 -7.48
C ALA A 84 1.72 -33.77 -9.01
N ASP A 85 0.69 -34.41 -9.56
CA ASP A 85 0.59 -34.88 -10.94
C ASP A 85 -0.58 -34.25 -11.71
N ARG A 86 -1.34 -33.31 -11.11
CA ARG A 86 -2.55 -32.73 -11.74
C ARG A 86 -2.57 -31.22 -11.66
N VAL A 87 -2.83 -30.62 -12.82
CA VAL A 87 -3.02 -29.18 -13.00
C VAL A 87 -4.43 -28.92 -13.50
N VAL A 88 -5.07 -27.91 -12.92
CA VAL A 88 -6.36 -27.38 -13.38
C VAL A 88 -6.12 -26.09 -14.16
N THR A 89 -6.77 -25.97 -15.32
CA THR A 89 -6.79 -24.77 -16.15
C THR A 89 -8.14 -24.63 -16.84
N ASN A 90 -8.34 -23.51 -17.54
CA ASN A 90 -9.54 -23.29 -18.32
C ASN A 90 -9.52 -24.13 -19.61
N ARG A 91 -10.70 -24.64 -20.00
CA ARG A 91 -10.88 -25.42 -21.24
C ARG A 91 -10.32 -24.72 -22.48
N HIS A 92 -10.54 -23.40 -22.59
CA HIS A 92 -10.10 -22.62 -23.76
C HIS A 92 -8.57 -22.57 -23.93
N VAL A 93 -7.79 -22.87 -22.87
CA VAL A 93 -6.33 -22.92 -22.94
C VAL A 93 -5.88 -24.16 -23.73
N ILE A 94 -6.60 -25.27 -23.59
CA ILE A 94 -6.19 -26.59 -24.10
C ILE A 94 -7.02 -27.11 -25.28
N GLU A 95 -8.22 -26.58 -25.52
CA GLU A 95 -9.21 -27.20 -26.43
C GLU A 95 -8.76 -27.38 -27.90
N ARG A 96 -7.79 -26.59 -28.39
CA ARG A 96 -7.26 -26.66 -29.77
C ARG A 96 -5.84 -27.22 -29.84
N SER A 97 -5.33 -27.73 -28.73
CA SER A 97 -3.94 -28.15 -28.61
C SER A 97 -3.76 -29.65 -28.78
N THR A 98 -2.62 -30.05 -29.34
CA THR A 98 -2.15 -31.45 -29.38
C THR A 98 -1.08 -31.71 -28.32
N ARG A 99 -0.40 -30.65 -27.85
CA ARG A 99 0.59 -30.68 -26.76
C ARG A 99 0.41 -29.47 -25.86
N ALA A 100 0.64 -29.66 -24.56
CA ALA A 100 0.74 -28.57 -23.59
C ALA A 100 2.05 -28.73 -22.81
N GLU A 101 2.75 -27.62 -22.60
CA GLU A 101 3.93 -27.54 -21.75
C GLU A 101 3.60 -26.67 -20.54
N ILE A 102 4.03 -27.13 -19.38
CA ILE A 102 3.79 -26.48 -18.10
C ILE A 102 5.11 -25.89 -17.67
N GLN A 103 5.11 -24.58 -17.41
CA GLN A 103 6.26 -23.86 -16.87
C GLN A 103 5.97 -23.51 -15.42
N THR A 104 6.76 -24.10 -14.53
CA THR A 104 6.70 -23.81 -13.10
C THR A 104 7.46 -22.54 -12.75
N VAL A 105 7.20 -21.99 -11.57
CA VAL A 105 7.92 -20.80 -11.07
C VAL A 105 9.43 -21.02 -10.93
N ASP A 106 9.86 -22.27 -10.83
CA ASP A 106 11.27 -22.67 -10.72
C ASP A 106 11.93 -22.87 -12.11
N GLY A 107 11.20 -22.58 -13.20
CA GLY A 107 11.70 -22.70 -14.58
C GLY A 107 11.82 -24.15 -15.08
N ARG A 108 11.18 -25.09 -14.40
CA ARG A 108 11.03 -26.50 -14.83
C ARG A 108 9.72 -26.72 -15.56
#